data_AF-A0AAU9MMU2-F1
#
_entry.id   AF-A0AAU9MMU2-F1
#
_cell.length_a   1.000
_cell.length_b   1.000
_cell.length_c   1.000
_cell.angle_alpha   90.00
_cell.angle_beta   90.00
_cell.angle_gamma   90.00
#
_symmetry.space_group_name_H-M   'P 1'
#
loop_
_entity.id
_entity.type
_entity.pdbx_description
1 polymer ?
#
loop_
_entity_poly.entity_id
_entity_poly.type
_entity_poly.pdbx_seq_one_letter_code
_entity_poly.pdbx_strand_id
1 'polypeptide(L)'
;MEVERDSVKLSLNNELTKAAQSLSMEAHKQNKPFITNFNKKHGTSSSMEVAIFAFPGSWVVSDWYHDDSFGETEVDRNLFKSMCRIGENRPAKVNAAFLKKFQDLLSDPTFKSEVEKAVNTNNKILFTGHSYGGAIASFATLWILDE
;
A
#
# COMPACT_ATOMS: atom_id res chain seq x y z
N MET A 1 16.18 17.21 -32.42
CA MET A 1 16.08 15.91 -31.74
C MET A 1 15.10 16.07 -30.60
N GLU A 2 13.83 15.79 -30.84
CA GLU A 2 12.86 15.65 -29.76
C GLU A 2 13.19 14.35 -29.03
N VAL A 3 13.50 14.46 -27.75
CA VAL A 3 13.58 13.30 -26.87
C VAL A 3 12.14 12.91 -26.59
N GLU A 4 11.65 11.88 -27.29
CA GLU A 4 10.44 11.17 -26.89
C GLU A 4 10.64 10.74 -25.43
N ARG A 5 10.01 11.47 -24.52
CA ARG A 5 9.82 11.01 -23.16
C ARG A 5 8.74 9.94 -23.28
N ASP A 6 9.17 8.68 -23.38
CA ASP A 6 8.32 7.55 -23.03
C ASP A 6 7.77 7.83 -21.64
N SER A 7 6.57 8.40 -21.59
CA SER A 7 5.79 8.50 -20.37
C SER A 7 5.79 7.10 -19.79
N VAL A 8 6.26 6.93 -18.55
CA VAL A 8 6.19 5.67 -17.81
C VAL A 8 4.76 5.18 -17.90
N LYS A 9 4.49 4.30 -18.88
CA LYS A 9 3.16 3.77 -19.11
C LYS A 9 2.96 2.85 -17.92
N LEU A 10 2.19 3.31 -16.93
CA LEU A 10 1.77 2.49 -15.81
C LEU A 10 1.33 1.16 -16.40
N SER A 11 2.10 0.10 -16.17
CA SER A 11 1.90 -1.21 -16.80
C SER A 11 0.68 -1.94 -16.22
N LEU A 12 -0.27 -1.19 -15.65
CA LEU A 12 -1.53 -1.64 -15.11
C LEU A 12 -2.48 -1.82 -16.28
N ASN A 13 -2.76 -3.07 -16.63
CA ASN A 13 -3.81 -3.37 -17.58
C ASN A 13 -5.19 -3.21 -16.91
N ASN A 14 -6.23 -3.01 -17.72
CA ASN A 14 -7.59 -2.79 -17.22
C ASN A 14 -8.14 -3.97 -16.41
N GLU A 15 -7.72 -5.21 -16.69
CA GLU A 15 -8.13 -6.39 -15.92
C GLU A 15 -7.63 -6.31 -14.48
N LEU A 16 -6.35 -5.96 -14.31
CA LEU A 16 -5.72 -5.82 -13.00
C LEU A 16 -6.35 -4.67 -12.21
N THR A 17 -6.61 -3.53 -12.85
CA THR A 17 -7.30 -2.40 -12.21
C THR A 17 -8.70 -2.79 -11.73
N LYS A 18 -9.47 -3.52 -12.55
CA LYS A 18 -10.81 -4.03 -12.16
C LYS A 18 -10.72 -5.03 -11.01
N ALA A 19 -9.72 -5.92 -11.03
CA ALA A 19 -9.50 -6.88 -9.94
C ALA A 19 -9.14 -6.17 -8.63
N ALA A 20 -8.24 -5.20 -8.67
CA ALA A 20 -7.85 -4.38 -7.52
C ALA A 20 -9.05 -3.61 -6.96
N GLN A 21 -9.82 -2.94 -7.82
CA GLN A 21 -11.02 -2.21 -7.42
C GLN A 21 -12.08 -3.13 -6.80
N SER A 22 -12.33 -4.30 -7.40
CA SER A 22 -13.27 -5.29 -6.85
C SER A 22 -12.83 -5.78 -5.47
N LEU A 23 -11.53 -6.08 -5.30
CA LEU A 23 -10.99 -6.55 -4.02
C LEU A 23 -11.00 -5.43 -2.96
N SER A 24 -10.75 -4.18 -3.34
CA SER A 24 -10.88 -3.03 -2.43
C SER A 24 -12.32 -2.85 -1.92
N MET A 25 -13.32 -3.04 -2.79
CA MET A 25 -14.73 -2.99 -2.37
C MET A 25 -15.11 -4.20 -1.50
N GLU A 26 -14.53 -5.37 -1.75
CA GLU A 26 -14.76 -6.55 -0.93
C GLU A 26 -14.12 -6.42 0.46
N ALA A 27 -12.94 -5.80 0.56
CA ALA A 27 -12.25 -5.58 1.83
C ALA A 27 -13.14 -4.86 2.85
N HIS A 28 -13.97 -3.90 2.42
CA HIS A 28 -14.94 -3.21 3.29
C HIS A 28 -15.95 -4.13 4.00
N LYS A 29 -16.24 -5.31 3.43
CA LYS A 29 -17.23 -6.24 3.98
C LYS A 29 -16.61 -7.25 4.94
N GLN A 30 -15.27 -7.32 4.95
CA GLN A 30 -14.52 -8.30 5.71
C GLN A 30 -14.10 -7.67 7.04
N ASN A 31 -14.31 -8.37 8.15
CA ASN A 31 -13.82 -7.93 9.45
C ASN A 31 -12.34 -8.32 9.64
N LYS A 32 -11.49 -7.94 8.68
CA LYS A 32 -10.06 -8.26 8.62
C LYS A 32 -9.25 -6.99 8.31
N PRO A 33 -8.02 -6.86 8.83
CA PRO A 33 -7.19 -5.69 8.58
C PRO A 33 -6.76 -5.56 7.11
N PHE A 34 -6.73 -6.67 6.37
CA PHE A 34 -6.54 -6.73 4.94
C PHE A 34 -7.11 -8.05 4.39
N ILE A 35 -7.30 -8.12 3.08
CA ILE A 35 -7.52 -9.36 2.34
C ILE A 35 -6.54 -9.47 1.19
N THR A 36 -6.22 -10.70 0.79
CA THR A 36 -5.29 -10.96 -0.31
C THR A 36 -5.91 -11.80 -1.41
N ASN A 37 -5.48 -11.56 -2.64
CA ASN A 37 -5.77 -12.43 -3.76
C ASN A 37 -4.49 -12.67 -4.56
N PHE A 38 -4.11 -13.93 -4.71
CA PHE A 38 -3.05 -14.37 -5.59
C PHE A 38 -3.67 -14.74 -6.94
N ASN A 39 -3.62 -13.82 -7.90
CA ASN A 39 -4.12 -14.07 -9.24
C ASN A 39 -3.21 -15.08 -9.96
N LYS A 40 -3.47 -16.37 -9.76
CA LYS A 40 -2.88 -17.45 -10.57
C LYS A 40 -3.59 -17.47 -11.92
N LYS A 41 -2.98 -16.93 -12.98
CA LYS A 41 -3.44 -17.25 -14.35
C LYS A 41 -3.08 -18.71 -14.61
N HIS A 42 -4.06 -19.60 -14.52
CA HIS A 42 -3.93 -20.97 -15.01
C HIS A 42 -3.68 -20.93 -16.52
N GLY A 43 -2.48 -21.32 -16.97
CA GLY A 43 -2.33 -21.91 -18.31
C GLY A 43 -1.39 -21.26 -19.34
N THR A 44 -0.59 -20.24 -19.05
CA THR A 44 0.44 -19.77 -20.02
C THR A 44 1.74 -19.35 -19.34
N SER A 45 2.87 -19.96 -19.75
CA SER A 45 4.20 -19.94 -19.10
C SER A 45 4.96 -18.60 -19.04
N SER A 46 4.31 -17.45 -18.89
CA SER A 46 5.03 -16.16 -18.87
C SER A 46 4.37 -15.00 -18.11
N SER A 47 3.17 -15.12 -17.55
CA SER A 47 2.59 -13.99 -16.79
C SER A 47 3.02 -14.04 -15.32
N MET A 48 3.91 -13.12 -14.91
CA MET A 48 4.29 -12.91 -13.51
C MET A 48 3.03 -12.76 -12.65
N GLU A 49 2.88 -13.60 -11.63
CA GLU A 49 1.73 -13.58 -10.73
C GLU A 49 1.69 -12.25 -9.95
N VAL A 50 0.49 -11.67 -9.80
CA VAL A 50 0.29 -10.45 -9.00
C VAL A 50 -0.39 -10.85 -7.69
N ALA A 51 0.29 -10.57 -6.58
CA ALA A 51 -0.27 -10.64 -5.24
C ALA A 51 -0.94 -9.30 -4.92
N ILE A 52 -2.27 -9.29 -4.85
CA ILE A 52 -3.05 -8.09 -4.52
C ILE A 52 -3.39 -8.11 -3.04
N PHE A 53 -3.04 -7.04 -2.33
CA PHE A 53 -3.36 -6.80 -0.94
C PHE A 53 -4.34 -5.63 -0.86
N ALA A 54 -5.56 -5.89 -0.39
CA ALA A 54 -6.61 -4.88 -0.28
C ALA A 54 -6.90 -4.53 1.17
N PHE A 55 -6.87 -3.23 1.49
CA PHE A 55 -7.19 -2.71 2.81
C PHE A 55 -8.63 -2.20 2.87
N PRO A 56 -9.37 -2.48 3.97
CA PRO A 56 -10.71 -1.96 4.16
C PRO A 56 -10.66 -0.44 4.37
N GLY A 57 -11.74 0.26 4.01
CA GLY A 57 -11.90 1.64 4.45
C GLY A 57 -12.48 1.74 5.86
N SER A 58 -12.36 2.92 6.46
CA SER A 58 -12.96 3.27 7.75
C SER A 58 -13.86 4.50 7.63
N TRP A 59 -14.90 4.52 8.44
CA TRP A 59 -15.82 5.65 8.61
C TRP A 59 -15.75 6.26 10.02
N VAL A 60 -14.82 5.80 10.85
CA VAL A 60 -14.64 6.28 12.23
C VAL A 60 -13.76 7.51 12.20
N VAL A 61 -14.24 8.64 12.72
CA VAL A 61 -13.53 9.95 12.67
C VAL A 61 -12.10 9.86 13.23
N SER A 62 -11.90 9.11 14.32
CA SER A 62 -10.58 8.93 14.93
C SER A 62 -9.57 8.18 14.05
N ASP A 63 -10.03 7.46 13.03
CA ASP A 63 -9.14 6.83 12.06
C ASP A 63 -8.62 7.84 11.03
N TRP A 64 -9.27 8.99 10.86
CA TRP A 64 -8.91 10.02 9.86
C TRP A 64 -8.09 11.16 10.42
N TYR A 65 -8.22 11.41 11.72
CA TYR A 65 -7.75 12.64 12.33
C TYR A 65 -7.26 12.41 13.74
N HIS A 66 -6.19 13.13 14.07
CA HIS A 66 -5.59 13.22 15.39
C HIS A 66 -5.63 14.70 15.81
N ASP A 67 -5.98 15.02 17.05
CA ASP A 67 -6.39 16.35 17.53
C ASP A 67 -5.30 17.45 17.43
N ASP A 68 -4.99 17.90 16.22
CA ASP A 68 -4.15 19.06 15.86
C ASP A 68 -4.74 19.84 14.65
N SER A 69 -4.09 20.88 14.13
CA SER A 69 -4.71 21.69 13.06
C SER A 69 -5.00 20.94 11.75
N PHE A 70 -4.23 19.91 11.38
CA PHE A 70 -4.45 19.13 10.15
C PHE A 70 -4.26 17.60 10.30
N GLY A 71 -4.15 17.11 11.53
CA GLY A 71 -3.90 15.73 11.92
C GLY A 71 -2.54 15.19 11.47
N GLU A 72 -1.50 16.03 11.34
CA GLU A 72 -0.22 15.62 10.76
C GLU A 72 0.90 15.41 11.77
N THR A 73 1.79 14.46 11.47
CA THR A 73 2.98 14.13 12.27
C THR A 73 4.18 13.88 11.38
N GLU A 74 5.38 13.86 11.97
CA GLU A 74 6.58 13.39 11.27
C GLU A 74 6.51 11.87 11.04
N VAL A 75 6.99 11.43 9.88
CA VAL A 75 7.04 10.01 9.55
C VAL A 75 8.03 9.26 10.47
N ASP A 76 7.71 8.01 10.81
CA ASP A 76 8.62 7.13 11.55
C ASP A 76 9.83 6.75 10.69
N ARG A 77 10.99 7.34 10.98
CA ARG A 77 12.24 7.14 10.24
C ARG A 77 12.83 5.73 10.37
N ASN A 78 12.36 4.90 11.31
CA ASN A 78 12.74 3.49 11.37
C ASN A 78 12.03 2.67 10.29
N LEU A 79 10.80 3.06 9.94
CA LEU A 79 9.97 2.40 8.92
C LEU A 79 10.14 3.04 7.54
N PHE A 80 10.41 4.33 7.47
CA PHE A 80 10.47 5.11 6.23
C PHE A 80 11.76 5.93 6.19
N LYS A 81 12.89 5.25 6.01
CA LYS A 81 14.23 5.84 6.07
C LYS A 81 14.45 6.89 4.98
N SER A 82 13.91 6.67 3.78
CA SER A 82 14.12 7.52 2.60
C SER A 82 13.23 8.78 2.61
N MET A 83 12.14 8.76 3.38
CA MET A 83 11.15 9.83 3.48
C MET A 83 11.67 11.03 4.30
N CYS A 84 12.78 11.63 3.85
CA CYS A 84 13.36 12.82 4.45
C CYS A 84 14.08 13.69 3.42
N ARG A 85 14.19 14.98 3.73
CA ARG A 85 15.06 15.90 2.98
C ARG A 85 16.50 15.63 3.37
N ILE A 86 17.27 14.99 2.49
CA ILE A 86 18.65 14.53 2.77
C ILE A 86 19.54 15.64 3.34
N GLY A 87 19.56 16.82 2.71
CA GLY A 87 20.44 17.93 3.14
C GLY A 87 20.06 18.58 4.47
N GLU A 88 18.83 18.39 4.95
CA GLU A 88 18.32 18.98 6.18
C GLU A 88 18.02 17.94 7.27
N ASN A 89 18.16 16.65 6.94
CA ASN A 89 17.68 15.52 7.72
C ASN A 89 16.23 15.71 8.25
N ARG A 90 15.38 16.44 7.52
CA ARG A 90 14.01 16.76 7.93
C ARG A 90 13.06 15.66 7.47
N PRO A 91 12.36 14.94 8.38
CA PRO A 91 11.39 13.92 8.00
C PRO A 91 10.23 14.50 7.19
N ALA A 92 9.61 13.68 6.34
CA ALA A 92 8.36 14.02 5.70
C ALA A 92 7.23 14.10 6.76
N LYS A 93 6.22 14.93 6.50
CA LYS A 93 4.98 14.95 7.28
C LYS A 93 3.93 14.05 6.64
N VAL A 94 3.20 13.32 7.46
CA VAL A 94 2.12 12.40 7.05
C VAL A 94 0.93 12.55 8.00
N ASN A 95 -0.23 12.00 7.62
CA ASN A 95 -1.37 11.93 8.54
C ASN A 95 -1.06 10.98 9.71
N ALA A 96 -1.23 11.46 10.94
CA ALA A 96 -0.87 10.74 12.16
C ALA A 96 -1.75 9.50 12.40
N ALA A 97 -3.05 9.61 12.15
CA ALA A 97 -3.98 8.50 12.33
C ALA A 97 -3.69 7.35 11.35
N PHE A 98 -3.35 7.67 10.10
CA PHE A 98 -2.98 6.67 9.09
C PHE A 98 -1.64 6.01 9.40
N LEU A 99 -0.63 6.80 9.84
CA LEU A 99 0.65 6.25 10.27
C LEU A 99 0.46 5.28 11.44
N LYS A 100 -0.31 5.67 12.45
CA LYS A 100 -0.60 4.83 13.61
C LYS A 100 -1.29 3.53 13.20
N LYS A 101 -2.31 3.60 12.33
CA LYS A 101 -2.98 2.39 11.84
C LYS A 101 -2.04 1.48 11.07
N PHE A 102 -1.16 2.05 10.25
CA PHE A 102 -0.19 1.26 9.50
C PHE A 102 0.83 0.58 10.41
N GLN A 103 1.29 1.27 11.47
CA GLN A 103 2.13 0.66 12.50
C GLN A 103 1.42 -0.49 13.21
N ASP A 104 0.13 -0.32 13.55
CA ASP A 104 -0.67 -1.39 14.16
C ASP A 104 -0.84 -2.58 13.20
N LEU A 105 -1.05 -2.33 11.89
CA LEU A 105 -1.06 -3.38 10.86
C LEU A 105 0.29 -4.11 10.78
N LEU A 106 1.42 -3.40 10.82
CA LEU A 106 2.75 -4.02 10.82
C LEU A 106 3.08 -4.78 12.11
N SER A 107 2.36 -4.52 13.20
CA SER A 107 2.48 -5.30 14.43
C SER A 107 1.82 -6.68 14.33
N ASP A 108 0.90 -6.87 13.36
CA ASP A 108 0.35 -8.18 13.03
C ASP A 108 1.36 -8.99 12.19
N PRO A 109 1.88 -10.12 12.69
CA PRO A 109 2.84 -10.96 11.97
C PRO A 109 2.26 -11.56 10.68
N THR A 110 0.92 -11.66 10.57
CA THR A 110 0.24 -12.21 9.39
C THR A 110 0.44 -11.33 8.16
N PHE A 111 0.38 -10.00 8.33
CA PHE A 111 0.57 -9.08 7.20
C PHE A 111 1.99 -9.16 6.66
N LYS A 112 2.99 -9.03 7.54
CA LYS A 112 4.41 -9.10 7.16
C LYS A 112 4.75 -10.42 6.49
N SER A 113 4.33 -11.55 7.07
CA SER A 113 4.63 -12.88 6.50
C SER A 113 4.00 -13.11 5.12
N GLU A 114 2.78 -12.62 4.87
CA GLU A 114 2.15 -12.74 3.55
C GLU A 114 2.84 -11.84 2.50
N VAL A 115 3.30 -10.65 2.89
CA VAL A 115 4.09 -9.78 2.00
C VAL A 115 5.46 -10.40 1.72
N GLU A 116 6.19 -10.86 2.74
CA GLU A 116 7.47 -11.55 2.60
C GLU A 116 7.36 -12.78 1.71
N LYS A 117 6.29 -13.56 1.87
CA LYS A 117 6.00 -14.68 0.99
C LYS A 117 5.84 -14.24 -0.46
N ALA A 118 5.11 -13.17 -0.74
CA ALA A 118 4.96 -12.64 -2.10
C ALA A 118 6.28 -12.14 -2.69
N VAL A 119 7.14 -11.52 -1.87
CA VAL A 119 8.51 -11.13 -2.26
C VAL A 119 9.34 -12.36 -2.60
N ASN A 120 9.35 -13.36 -1.72
CA ASN A 120 10.14 -14.59 -1.87
C ASN A 120 9.70 -15.44 -3.07
N THR A 121 8.43 -15.38 -3.45
CA THR A 121 7.92 -16.05 -4.67
C THR A 121 8.09 -15.20 -5.93
N ASN A 122 8.75 -14.04 -5.84
CA ASN A 122 8.97 -13.11 -6.95
C ASN A 122 7.65 -12.68 -7.63
N ASN A 123 6.59 -12.50 -6.83
CA ASN A 123 5.33 -11.97 -7.33
C ASN A 123 5.44 -10.45 -7.51
N LYS A 124 4.71 -9.90 -8.48
CA LYS A 124 4.41 -8.47 -8.46
C LYS A 124 3.48 -8.20 -7.28
N ILE A 125 3.78 -7.19 -6.49
CA ILE A 125 2.94 -6.82 -5.33
C ILE A 125 2.11 -5.60 -5.72
N LEU A 126 0.80 -5.68 -5.46
CA LEU A 126 -0.12 -4.57 -5.64
C LEU A 126 -0.85 -4.31 -4.33
N PHE A 127 -0.58 -3.17 -3.72
CA PHE A 127 -1.35 -2.66 -2.60
C PHE A 127 -2.51 -1.81 -3.13
N THR A 128 -3.72 -2.04 -2.62
CA THR A 128 -4.92 -1.31 -3.05
C THR A 128 -5.85 -1.06 -1.87
N GLY A 129 -6.75 -0.10 -2.03
CA GLY A 129 -7.80 0.17 -1.07
C GLY A 129 -8.66 1.32 -1.56
N HIS A 130 -9.92 1.32 -1.13
CA HIS A 130 -10.84 2.40 -1.45
C HIS A 130 -10.93 3.38 -0.28
N SER A 131 -10.97 4.68 -0.57
CA SER A 131 -11.04 5.75 0.43
C SER A 131 -9.88 5.64 1.43
N TYR A 132 -10.15 5.57 2.73
CA TYR A 132 -9.18 5.29 3.80
C TYR A 132 -8.23 4.12 3.50
N GLY A 133 -8.73 3.03 2.92
CA GLY A 133 -7.89 1.87 2.58
C GLY A 133 -6.81 2.22 1.57
N GLY A 134 -7.05 3.21 0.70
CA GLY A 134 -6.06 3.73 -0.24
C GLY A 134 -4.92 4.48 0.45
N ALA A 135 -5.20 5.14 1.58
CA ALA A 135 -4.16 5.76 2.40
C ALA A 135 -3.24 4.68 3.00
N ILE A 136 -3.83 3.61 3.57
CA ILE A 136 -3.06 2.47 4.11
C ILE A 136 -2.27 1.77 3.00
N ALA A 137 -2.85 1.60 1.81
CA ALA A 137 -2.14 1.07 0.64
C ALA A 137 -0.93 1.91 0.24
N SER A 138 -1.02 3.23 0.37
CA SER A 138 0.09 4.16 0.10
C SER A 138 1.22 3.98 1.11
N PHE A 139 0.90 3.86 2.41
CA PHE A 139 1.90 3.55 3.43
C PHE A 139 2.56 2.18 3.22
N ALA A 140 1.77 1.14 2.89
CA ALA A 140 2.31 -0.18 2.58
C ALA A 140 3.28 -0.16 1.38
N THR A 141 2.96 0.64 0.36
CA THR A 141 3.82 0.85 -0.81
C THR A 141 5.11 1.57 -0.44
N LEU A 142 5.04 2.64 0.37
CA LEU A 142 6.22 3.36 0.82
C LEU A 142 7.12 2.50 1.71
N TRP A 143 6.51 1.66 2.56
CA TRP A 143 7.23 0.76 3.44
C TRP A 143 8.02 -0.28 2.66
N ILE A 144 7.39 -0.97 1.69
CA ILE A 144 8.11 -1.99 0.89
C ILE A 144 9.22 -1.40 0.02
N LEU A 145 9.16 -0.10 -0.31
CA LEU A 145 10.20 0.59 -1.06
C LEU A 145 11.41 0.98 -0.19
N ASP A 146 11.23 1.01 1.14
CA ASP A 146 12.26 1.39 2.12
C ASP A 146 12.83 0.19 2.91
N GLU A 147 12.25 -1.02 2.74
CA GLU A 147 12.79 -2.29 3.23
C GLU A 147 14.07 -2.73 2.50
#